data_AF-A0A8S3ATH5-F1
#
_entry.id   AF-A0A8S3ATH5-F1
#
_cell.length_a   1.000
_cell.length_b   1.000
_cell.length_c   1.000
_cell.angle_alpha   90.00
_cell.angle_beta   90.00
_cell.angle_gamma   90.00
#
_symmetry.space_group_name_H-M   'P 1'
#
loop_
_entity.id
_entity.type
_entity.pdbx_description
1 polymer ?
#
loop_
_entity_poly.entity_id
_entity_poly.type
_entity_poly.pdbx_seq_one_letter_code
_entity_poly.pdbx_strand_id
1 'polypeptide(L)'
;ALETTFSRWQTEQVVNWLYGIGLGQYATECRKHFKNGLQLLHATPQELEKKVGMRNPLHRKKLQLCLNGLCTRQTEANILDTHWVQKWLDDIGLPQYKEYFAESKVDGRLLNNLTLEDIIYLNITNELHHLSIKRAIQVLRLNGFNPTCIKRRPSSDDKNDMTEIMHWSNHRVMEWLRSIDLSEYAPNLRGSGVCGALIILELRFNASTLAEILSIPMSKTLLRRHLTMRFQELIGNDLQSRKNQYEKSPNYQSLTPHTKIKFSRGLFAHRRTRSIEADDLVCPMNENGIPNGISPSLKRFQRKESSLADTNEDELVLAHDSPTTVV
;
A
#
# COMPACT_ATOMS: atom_id res chain seq x y z
N ALA A 1 -0.52 8.07 27.62
CA ALA A 1 0.85 8.46 28.06
C ALA A 1 1.62 9.32 27.03
N LEU A 2 1.54 9.04 25.72
CA LEU A 2 2.26 9.83 24.70
C LEU A 2 1.52 11.12 24.26
N GLU A 3 0.18 11.14 24.24
CA GLU A 3 -0.64 12.34 24.01
C GLU A 3 -0.41 13.42 25.09
N THR A 4 -0.27 12.96 26.33
CA THR A 4 0.15 13.76 27.50
C THR A 4 1.58 14.28 27.39
N THR A 5 2.40 13.75 26.48
CA THR A 5 3.79 14.18 26.26
C THR A 5 3.86 15.23 25.14
N PHE A 6 3.23 14.99 23.99
CA PHE A 6 3.25 15.93 22.86
C PHE A 6 2.54 17.25 23.18
N SER A 7 1.41 17.20 23.89
CA SER A 7 0.69 18.40 24.34
C SER A 7 1.55 19.35 25.18
N ARG A 8 2.57 18.84 25.87
CA ARG A 8 3.51 19.59 26.70
C ARG A 8 4.75 20.07 25.96
N TRP A 9 4.90 19.72 24.68
CA TRP A 9 6.05 20.13 23.89
C TRP A 9 6.06 21.63 23.65
N GLN A 10 7.22 22.23 23.90
CA GLN A 10 7.50 23.63 23.59
C GLN A 10 7.70 23.81 22.09
N THR A 11 7.58 25.06 21.61
CA THR A 11 7.65 25.39 20.18
C THR A 11 8.85 24.78 19.46
N GLU A 12 10.05 24.85 20.04
CA GLU A 12 11.25 24.30 19.39
C GLU A 12 11.24 22.76 19.32
N GLN A 13 10.61 22.07 20.28
CA GLN A 13 10.44 20.62 20.20
C GLN A 13 9.48 20.23 19.08
N VAL A 14 8.37 20.98 18.93
CA VAL A 14 7.42 20.80 17.83
C VAL A 14 8.08 21.07 16.48
N VAL A 15 8.89 22.14 16.37
CA VAL A 15 9.63 22.48 15.16
C VAL A 15 10.63 21.37 14.79
N ASN A 16 11.45 20.93 15.75
CA ASN A 16 12.42 19.84 15.51
C ASN A 16 11.72 18.55 15.06
N TRP A 17 10.55 18.25 15.63
CA TRP A 17 9.75 17.12 15.21
C TRP A 17 9.17 17.28 13.81
N LEU A 18 8.71 18.47 13.41
CA LEU A 18 8.28 18.74 12.04
C LEU A 18 9.39 18.45 11.02
N TYR A 19 10.65 18.81 11.33
CA TYR A 19 11.80 18.41 10.52
C TYR A 19 11.97 16.89 10.49
N GLY A 20 11.87 16.22 11.64
CA GLY A 20 12.00 14.77 11.76
C GLY A 20 10.97 13.98 10.95
N ILE A 21 9.73 14.47 10.83
CA ILE A 21 8.70 13.85 9.99
C ILE A 21 8.77 14.31 8.52
N GLY A 22 9.75 15.12 8.12
CA GLY A 22 9.91 15.58 6.74
C GLY A 22 8.99 16.73 6.31
N LEU A 23 8.39 17.44 7.27
CA LEU A 23 7.54 18.62 7.08
C LEU A 23 8.21 19.93 7.52
N GLY A 24 9.54 19.94 7.61
CA GLY A 24 10.34 21.09 8.07
C GLY A 24 10.12 22.38 7.28
N GLN A 25 9.68 22.29 6.02
CA GLN A 25 9.30 23.45 5.20
C GLN A 25 8.18 24.31 5.82
N TYR A 26 7.39 23.74 6.74
CA TYR A 26 6.32 24.43 7.46
C TYR A 26 6.74 24.95 8.84
N ALA A 27 7.95 24.62 9.30
CA ALA A 27 8.41 24.91 10.65
C ALA A 27 8.34 26.40 11.00
N THR A 28 8.71 27.29 10.08
CA THR A 28 8.72 28.74 10.31
C THR A 28 7.32 29.28 10.58
N GLU A 29 6.33 28.91 9.76
CA GLU A 29 4.96 29.37 9.95
C GLU A 29 4.30 28.68 11.15
N CYS A 30 4.61 27.40 11.39
CA CYS A 30 4.18 26.71 12.61
C CYS A 30 4.69 27.40 13.87
N ARG A 31 5.96 27.83 13.91
CA ARG A 31 6.57 28.56 15.05
C ARG A 31 5.84 29.87 15.33
N LYS A 32 5.40 30.59 14.29
CA LYS A 32 4.68 31.86 14.42
C LYS A 32 3.26 31.67 14.96
N HIS A 33 2.58 30.60 14.54
CA HIS A 33 1.15 30.44 14.78
C HIS A 33 0.79 29.48 15.92
N PHE A 34 1.70 28.59 16.34
CA PHE A 34 1.47 27.65 17.44
C PHE A 34 2.54 27.78 18.53
N LYS A 35 2.07 27.94 19.78
CA LYS A 35 2.93 28.15 20.96
C LYS A 35 3.37 26.85 21.64
N ASN A 36 2.68 25.74 21.39
CA ASN A 36 2.97 24.44 21.98
C ASN A 36 2.31 23.32 21.16
N GLY A 37 2.65 22.07 21.48
CA GLY A 37 2.10 20.90 20.80
C GLY A 37 0.59 20.74 20.93
N LEU A 38 -0.02 21.22 22.03
CA LEU A 38 -1.48 21.18 22.21
C LEU A 38 -2.22 22.01 21.16
N GLN A 39 -1.73 23.21 20.84
CA GLN A 39 -2.34 24.05 19.81
C GLN A 39 -2.24 23.43 18.40
N LEU A 40 -1.13 22.74 18.11
CA LEU A 40 -0.98 22.03 16.84
C LEU A 40 -1.87 20.77 16.77
N LEU A 41 -2.07 20.07 17.90
CA LEU A 41 -2.92 18.88 17.98
C LEU A 41 -4.40 19.22 17.69
N HIS A 42 -4.87 20.39 18.13
CA HIS A 42 -6.24 20.86 17.90
C HIS A 42 -6.39 21.73 16.64
N ALA A 43 -5.33 21.91 15.84
CA ALA A 43 -5.38 22.75 14.65
C ALA A 43 -6.34 22.16 13.60
N THR A 44 -7.27 22.98 13.12
CA THR A 44 -8.20 22.55 12.07
C THR A 44 -7.51 22.47 10.70
N PRO A 45 -8.00 21.65 9.76
CA PRO A 45 -7.46 21.61 8.40
C PRO A 45 -7.43 22.99 7.71
N GLN A 46 -8.45 23.83 7.95
CA GLN A 46 -8.50 25.19 7.40
C GLN A 46 -7.42 26.10 7.98
N GLU A 47 -7.07 25.95 9.26
CA GLU A 47 -5.98 26.70 9.89
C GLU A 47 -4.63 26.25 9.38
N LEU A 48 -4.40 24.95 9.21
CA LEU A 48 -3.17 24.42 8.60
C LEU A 48 -3.00 24.93 7.17
N GLU A 49 -4.09 25.02 6.40
CA GLU A 49 -4.01 25.58 5.05
C GLU A 49 -3.76 27.09 5.04
N LYS A 50 -4.52 27.87 5.81
CA LYS A 50 -4.46 29.34 5.76
C LYS A 50 -3.29 29.94 6.54
N LYS A 51 -3.04 29.46 7.76
CA LYS A 51 -1.99 30.02 8.65
C LYS A 51 -0.62 29.42 8.35
N VAL A 52 -0.54 28.11 8.10
CA VAL A 52 0.74 27.42 7.87
C VAL A 52 1.09 27.33 6.37
N GLY A 53 0.11 27.50 5.48
CA GLY A 53 0.33 27.39 4.05
C GLY A 53 0.41 25.94 3.55
N MET A 54 -0.11 24.96 4.31
CA MET A 54 -0.14 23.55 3.89
C MET A 54 -1.21 23.31 2.82
N ARG A 55 -0.91 23.67 1.56
CA ARG A 55 -1.82 23.49 0.42
C ARG A 55 -1.91 22.04 -0.09
N ASN A 56 -0.83 21.27 0.03
CA ASN A 56 -0.82 19.88 -0.41
C ASN A 56 -1.65 19.02 0.59
N PRO A 57 -2.74 18.36 0.15
CA PRO A 57 -3.58 17.52 1.01
C PRO A 57 -2.81 16.36 1.65
N LEU A 58 -1.82 15.79 0.98
CA LEU A 58 -1.00 14.69 1.51
C LEU A 58 -0.07 15.14 2.63
N HIS A 59 0.38 16.40 2.63
CA HIS A 59 1.15 16.95 3.76
C HIS A 59 0.28 17.08 5.01
N ARG A 60 -0.97 17.54 4.84
CA ARG A 60 -1.95 17.62 5.93
C ARG A 60 -2.31 16.24 6.45
N LYS A 61 -2.58 15.29 5.55
CA LYS A 61 -2.88 13.89 5.91
C LYS A 61 -1.71 13.24 6.64
N LYS A 62 -0.48 13.43 6.16
CA LYS A 62 0.75 12.98 6.84
C LYS A 62 0.85 13.55 8.25
N LEU A 63 0.68 14.87 8.42
CA LEU A 63 0.69 15.50 9.74
C LEU A 63 -0.36 14.88 10.67
N GLN A 64 -1.60 14.71 10.18
CA GLN A 64 -2.68 14.11 10.95
C GLN A 64 -2.38 12.66 11.35
N LEU A 65 -1.86 11.84 10.43
CA LEU A 65 -1.42 10.47 10.74
C LEU A 65 -0.23 10.46 11.72
N CYS A 66 0.68 11.42 11.60
CA CYS A 66 1.78 11.62 12.54
C CYS A 66 1.26 11.89 13.95
N LEU A 67 0.35 12.86 14.10
CA LEU A 67 -0.30 13.23 15.37
C LEU A 67 -1.10 12.07 15.97
N ASN A 68 -1.97 11.43 15.19
CA ASN A 68 -2.75 10.28 15.64
C ASN A 68 -1.86 9.11 16.08
N GLY A 69 -0.75 8.89 15.36
CA GLY A 69 0.22 7.85 15.72
C GLY A 69 1.15 8.20 16.87
N LEU A 70 1.07 9.42 17.44
CA LEU A 70 1.62 9.68 18.77
C LEU A 70 0.73 9.05 19.84
N CYS A 71 -0.56 8.83 19.58
CA CYS A 71 -1.51 8.24 20.51
C CYS A 71 -1.57 6.70 20.41
N THR A 72 -1.07 6.12 19.32
CA THR A 72 -1.09 4.67 19.07
C THR A 72 0.31 4.06 19.09
N ARG A 73 0.39 2.74 19.28
CA ARG A 73 1.67 2.00 19.29
C ARG A 73 2.37 2.17 17.93
N GLN A 74 3.66 2.51 17.94
CA GLN A 74 4.43 2.62 16.70
C GLN A 74 4.37 1.31 15.91
N THR A 75 3.98 1.41 14.64
CA THR A 75 4.04 0.32 13.66
C THR A 75 5.35 0.42 12.88
N GLU A 76 5.87 -0.71 12.37
CA GLU A 76 7.09 -0.72 11.55
C GLU A 76 6.94 0.10 10.26
N ALA A 77 5.71 0.35 9.80
CA ALA A 77 5.40 1.29 8.72
C ALA A 77 5.95 2.70 8.97
N ASN A 78 6.10 3.10 10.24
CA ASN A 78 6.61 4.41 10.65
C ASN A 78 8.11 4.58 10.40
N ILE A 79 8.84 3.48 10.18
CA ILE A 79 10.29 3.47 9.96
C ILE A 79 10.60 3.77 8.48
N LEU A 80 9.66 3.49 7.59
CA LEU A 80 9.86 3.61 6.14
C LEU A 80 9.71 5.07 5.72
N ASP A 81 10.83 5.75 5.50
CA ASP A 81 10.86 7.15 5.08
C ASP A 81 10.48 7.35 3.61
N THR A 82 10.39 8.62 3.19
CA THR A 82 10.06 8.98 1.79
C THR A 82 11.11 8.52 0.78
N HIS A 83 12.37 8.34 1.19
CA HIS A 83 13.42 7.82 0.31
C HIS A 83 13.26 6.32 0.08
N TRP A 84 12.91 5.57 1.11
CA TRP A 84 12.57 4.16 1.01
C TRP A 84 11.36 3.96 0.08
N VAL A 85 10.30 4.76 0.22
CA VAL A 85 9.11 4.68 -0.65
C VAL A 85 9.46 4.93 -2.13
N GLN A 86 10.39 5.86 -2.41
CA GLN A 86 10.86 6.06 -3.78
C GLN A 86 11.60 4.83 -4.34
N LYS A 87 12.45 4.18 -3.56
CA LYS A 87 13.10 2.93 -3.97
C LYS A 87 12.09 1.79 -4.14
N TRP A 88 11.09 1.74 -3.27
CA TRP A 88 9.99 0.78 -3.36
C TRP A 88 9.18 0.95 -4.65
N LEU A 89 9.00 2.18 -5.14
CA LEU A 89 8.39 2.43 -6.47
C LEU A 89 9.19 1.80 -7.62
N ASP A 90 10.53 1.77 -7.55
CA ASP A 90 11.33 1.00 -8.53
C ASP A 90 11.03 -0.49 -8.42
N ASP A 91 10.98 -1.00 -7.18
CA ASP A 91 10.80 -2.40 -6.90
C ASP A 91 9.44 -2.94 -7.38
N ILE A 92 8.39 -2.12 -7.37
CA ILE A 92 7.07 -2.51 -7.90
C ILE A 92 6.92 -2.18 -9.39
N GLY A 93 7.92 -1.56 -10.03
CA GLY A 93 7.91 -1.24 -11.45
C GLY A 93 7.15 0.03 -11.82
N LEU A 94 7.06 1.01 -10.91
CA LEU A 94 6.40 2.30 -11.09
C LEU A 94 7.30 3.52 -10.83
N PRO A 95 8.54 3.58 -11.39
CA PRO A 95 9.48 4.67 -11.15
C PRO A 95 8.96 6.05 -11.61
N GLN A 96 8.04 6.10 -12.56
CA GLN A 96 7.47 7.34 -13.10
C GLN A 96 6.68 8.16 -12.08
N TYR A 97 6.28 7.57 -10.94
CA TYR A 97 5.53 8.28 -9.90
C TYR A 97 6.41 8.82 -8.76
N LYS A 98 7.73 8.61 -8.81
CA LYS A 98 8.65 8.99 -7.72
C LYS A 98 8.57 10.47 -7.34
N GLU A 99 8.58 11.35 -8.34
CA GLU A 99 8.55 12.79 -8.10
C GLU A 99 7.28 13.20 -7.36
N TYR A 100 6.11 12.73 -7.81
CA TYR A 100 4.83 12.99 -7.13
C TYR A 100 4.81 12.50 -5.67
N PHE A 101 5.36 11.31 -5.41
CA PHE A 101 5.46 10.76 -4.05
C PHE A 101 6.45 11.53 -3.18
N ALA A 102 7.58 11.95 -3.74
CA ALA A 102 8.63 12.69 -3.04
C ALA A 102 8.20 14.13 -2.71
N GLU A 103 7.54 14.81 -3.66
CA GLU A 103 6.97 16.13 -3.46
C GLU A 103 5.86 16.11 -2.41
N SER A 104 5.06 15.04 -2.38
CA SER A 104 3.96 14.83 -1.42
C SER A 104 4.38 14.19 -0.09
N LYS A 105 5.68 13.96 0.12
CA LYS A 105 6.27 13.40 1.35
C LYS A 105 5.67 12.06 1.78
N VAL A 106 5.29 11.22 0.82
CA VAL A 106 4.71 9.89 1.09
C VAL A 106 5.76 9.03 1.79
N ASP A 107 5.44 8.56 3.00
CA ASP A 107 6.22 7.62 3.80
C ASP A 107 5.41 6.31 4.00
N GLY A 108 5.94 5.34 4.73
CA GLY A 108 5.24 4.07 4.97
C GLY A 108 3.90 4.23 5.70
N ARG A 109 3.79 5.22 6.59
CA ARG A 109 2.53 5.53 7.28
C ARG A 109 1.48 6.04 6.30
N LEU A 110 1.83 7.00 5.46
CA LEU A 110 0.92 7.52 4.45
C LEU A 110 0.61 6.45 3.41
N LEU A 111 1.60 5.65 2.99
CA LEU A 111 1.45 4.52 2.07
C LEU A 111 0.42 3.51 2.57
N ASN A 112 0.44 3.17 3.86
CA ASN A 112 -0.54 2.28 4.49
C ASN A 112 -1.96 2.84 4.52
N ASN A 113 -2.11 4.16 4.38
CA ASN A 113 -3.34 4.91 4.57
C ASN A 113 -3.77 5.69 3.31
N LEU A 114 -3.20 5.40 2.14
CA LEU A 114 -3.60 6.02 0.88
C LEU A 114 -5.06 5.68 0.57
N THR A 115 -5.81 6.67 0.13
CA THR A 115 -7.17 6.52 -0.41
C THR A 115 -7.16 6.62 -1.92
N LEU A 116 -8.30 6.32 -2.56
CA LEU A 116 -8.42 6.47 -4.01
C LEU A 116 -8.22 7.93 -4.46
N GLU A 117 -8.69 8.90 -3.67
CA GLU A 117 -8.45 10.33 -3.93
C GLU A 117 -6.95 10.66 -3.93
N ASP A 118 -6.18 10.11 -2.97
CA ASP A 118 -4.74 10.32 -2.90
C ASP A 118 -4.02 9.78 -4.13
N ILE A 119 -4.42 8.59 -4.62
CA ILE A 119 -3.85 7.98 -5.83
C ILE A 119 -4.06 8.88 -7.05
N ILE A 120 -5.24 9.48 -7.18
CA ILE A 120 -5.54 10.43 -8.24
C ILE A 120 -4.70 11.70 -8.08
N TYR A 121 -4.57 12.22 -6.86
CA TYR A 121 -3.73 13.38 -6.56
C TYR A 121 -2.25 13.12 -6.92
N LEU A 122 -1.78 11.89 -6.74
CA LEU A 122 -0.45 11.41 -7.15
C LEU A 122 -0.34 11.12 -8.66
N ASN A 123 -1.32 11.55 -9.45
CA ASN A 123 -1.40 11.42 -10.90
C ASN A 123 -1.43 9.96 -11.41
N ILE A 124 -1.91 9.03 -10.58
CA ILE A 124 -2.08 7.62 -10.94
C ILE A 124 -3.54 7.42 -11.40
N THR A 125 -3.74 7.48 -12.71
CA THR A 125 -5.07 7.32 -13.33
C THR A 125 -5.29 5.95 -13.97
N ASN A 126 -4.23 5.15 -14.06
CA ASN A 126 -4.25 3.82 -14.68
C ASN A 126 -4.70 2.75 -13.66
N GLU A 127 -5.68 1.94 -14.04
CA GLU A 127 -6.25 0.88 -13.19
C GLU A 127 -5.21 -0.18 -12.82
N LEU A 128 -4.36 -0.60 -13.77
CA LEU A 128 -3.29 -1.56 -13.54
C LEU A 128 -2.29 -1.05 -12.50
N HIS A 129 -1.91 0.23 -12.59
CA HIS A 129 -0.97 0.83 -11.65
C HIS A 129 -1.56 0.96 -10.24
N HIS A 130 -2.85 1.31 -10.15
CA HIS A 130 -3.57 1.29 -8.87
C HIS A 130 -3.59 -0.12 -8.26
N LEU A 131 -3.91 -1.15 -9.04
CA LEU A 131 -3.89 -2.54 -8.56
C LEU A 131 -2.49 -2.98 -8.14
N SER A 132 -1.45 -2.58 -8.87
CA SER A 132 -0.06 -2.85 -8.51
C SER A 132 0.28 -2.27 -7.13
N ILE A 133 -0.04 -0.99 -6.89
CA ILE A 133 0.18 -0.33 -5.60
C ILE A 133 -0.66 -1.02 -4.50
N LYS A 134 -1.93 -1.30 -4.76
CA LYS A 134 -2.82 -2.01 -3.82
C LYS A 134 -2.23 -3.34 -3.37
N ARG A 135 -1.81 -4.19 -4.32
CA ARG A 135 -1.25 -5.51 -3.99
C ARG A 135 0.12 -5.40 -3.36
N ALA A 136 0.95 -4.44 -3.76
CA ALA A 136 2.24 -4.24 -3.12
C ALA A 136 2.12 -3.74 -1.66
N ILE A 137 1.15 -2.87 -1.36
CA ILE A 137 0.80 -2.49 0.03
C ILE A 137 0.32 -3.71 0.82
N GLN A 138 -0.51 -4.57 0.21
CA GLN A 138 -0.96 -5.82 0.83
C GLN A 138 0.23 -6.72 1.21
N VAL A 139 1.23 -6.85 0.33
CA VAL A 139 2.47 -7.60 0.64
C VAL A 139 3.27 -6.96 1.77
N LEU A 140 3.37 -5.63 1.82
CA LEU A 140 4.02 -4.96 2.95
C LEU A 140 3.31 -5.29 4.26
N ARG A 141 1.98 -5.20 4.31
CA ARG A 141 1.20 -5.54 5.52
C ARG A 141 1.38 -7.00 5.94
N LEU A 142 1.32 -7.93 4.99
CA LEU A 142 1.54 -9.36 5.26
C LEU A 142 2.91 -9.65 5.87
N ASN A 143 3.90 -8.78 5.62
CA ASN A 143 5.25 -8.87 6.14
C ASN A 143 5.52 -7.90 7.29
N GLY A 144 4.47 -7.33 7.90
CA GLY A 144 4.60 -6.38 9.00
C GLY A 144 5.36 -5.11 8.63
N PHE A 145 5.37 -4.69 7.36
CA PHE A 145 6.16 -3.57 6.83
C PHE A 145 7.69 -3.75 6.89
N ASN A 146 8.18 -5.00 6.90
CA ASN A 146 9.61 -5.28 6.79
C ASN A 146 10.21 -4.61 5.52
N PRO A 147 11.20 -3.71 5.65
CA PRO A 147 11.77 -2.93 4.54
C PRO A 147 12.49 -3.77 3.49
N THR A 148 12.83 -5.02 3.79
CA THR A 148 13.58 -5.93 2.90
C THR A 148 12.72 -7.09 2.37
N CYS A 149 11.39 -7.02 2.51
CA CYS A 149 10.54 -8.13 2.09
C CYS A 149 10.52 -8.33 0.57
N ILE A 150 10.69 -7.27 -0.23
CA ILE A 150 10.72 -7.37 -1.70
C ILE A 150 12.12 -7.79 -2.17
N LYS A 151 12.16 -8.87 -2.97
CA LYS A 151 13.39 -9.51 -3.45
C LYS A 151 13.69 -9.12 -4.89
N ARG A 152 14.91 -8.59 -5.10
CA ARG A 152 15.47 -8.31 -6.44
C ARG A 152 16.23 -9.49 -7.03
N ARG A 153 16.73 -10.39 -6.18
CA ARG A 153 17.57 -11.53 -6.54
C ARG A 153 16.98 -12.82 -5.97
N PRO A 154 17.20 -13.97 -6.62
CA PRO A 154 16.91 -15.26 -6.03
C PRO A 154 17.71 -15.45 -4.73
N SER A 155 17.10 -16.06 -3.72
CA SER A 155 17.80 -16.62 -2.56
C SER A 155 18.27 -18.05 -2.85
N SER A 156 19.35 -18.49 -2.21
CA SER A 156 19.93 -19.83 -2.38
C SER A 156 18.99 -20.98 -1.98
N ASP A 157 17.97 -20.68 -1.16
CA ASP A 157 17.01 -21.65 -0.62
C ASP A 157 15.64 -21.60 -1.35
N ASP A 158 15.58 -20.97 -2.52
CA ASP A 158 14.36 -20.75 -3.29
C ASP A 158 13.74 -22.07 -3.78
N LYS A 159 12.80 -22.60 -3.00
CA LYS A 159 11.72 -23.41 -3.55
C LYS A 159 10.78 -22.42 -4.22
N ASN A 160 10.55 -22.56 -5.53
CA ASN A 160 9.58 -21.79 -6.34
C ASN A 160 8.14 -21.95 -5.80
N ASP A 161 7.89 -21.42 -4.61
CA ASP A 161 6.60 -21.39 -3.95
C ASP A 161 5.95 -20.03 -4.21
N MET A 162 4.62 -20.02 -4.28
CA MET A 162 3.79 -18.83 -4.47
C MET A 162 4.15 -17.73 -3.47
N THR A 163 4.51 -18.14 -2.25
CA THR A 163 5.00 -17.25 -1.20
C THR A 163 6.23 -16.45 -1.64
N GLU A 164 7.20 -17.10 -2.28
CA GLU A 164 8.43 -16.45 -2.71
C GLU A 164 8.16 -15.51 -3.90
N ILE A 165 7.37 -15.98 -4.88
CA ILE A 165 7.01 -15.22 -6.08
C ILE A 165 6.27 -13.93 -5.70
N MET A 166 5.42 -13.96 -4.68
CA MET A 166 4.73 -12.76 -4.17
C MET A 166 5.69 -11.62 -3.82
N HIS A 167 6.91 -11.95 -3.41
CA HIS A 167 7.93 -10.98 -3.01
C HIS A 167 8.82 -10.52 -4.18
N TRP A 168 8.60 -11.01 -5.39
CA TRP A 168 9.43 -10.62 -6.54
C TRP A 168 9.25 -9.14 -6.89
N SER A 169 10.37 -8.42 -6.99
CA SER A 169 10.37 -7.09 -7.61
C SER A 169 10.09 -7.18 -9.12
N ASN A 170 9.74 -6.05 -9.72
CA ASN A 170 9.65 -5.90 -11.18
C ASN A 170 10.93 -6.36 -11.88
N HIS A 171 12.10 -6.06 -11.29
CA HIS A 171 13.38 -6.54 -11.80
C HIS A 171 13.48 -8.06 -11.76
N ARG A 172 13.04 -8.71 -10.67
CA ARG A 172 13.03 -10.17 -10.58
C ARG A 172 12.10 -10.80 -11.61
N VAL A 173 10.95 -10.19 -11.91
CA VAL A 173 10.05 -10.63 -12.99
C VAL A 173 10.73 -10.49 -14.37
N MET A 174 11.47 -9.41 -14.61
CA MET A 174 12.28 -9.26 -15.83
C MET A 174 13.35 -10.36 -15.95
N GLU A 175 14.03 -10.72 -14.86
CA GLU A 175 14.98 -11.84 -14.85
C GLU A 175 14.29 -13.19 -15.14
N TRP A 176 13.09 -13.41 -14.60
CA TRP A 176 12.30 -14.60 -14.94
C TRP A 176 11.99 -14.65 -16.43
N LEU A 177 11.55 -13.55 -17.06
CA LEU A 177 11.35 -13.50 -18.52
C LEU A 177 12.60 -13.88 -19.31
N ARG A 178 13.79 -13.44 -18.87
CA ARG A 178 15.06 -13.84 -19.50
C ARG A 178 15.33 -15.34 -19.37
N SER A 179 15.03 -15.94 -18.21
CA SER A 179 15.22 -17.37 -17.98
C SER A 179 14.28 -18.28 -18.78
N ILE A 180 13.20 -17.73 -19.32
CA ILE A 180 12.24 -18.47 -20.16
C ILE A 180 12.33 -18.07 -21.64
N ASP A 181 13.48 -17.56 -22.08
CA ASP A 181 13.76 -17.20 -23.47
C ASP A 181 12.91 -16.04 -24.03
N LEU A 182 12.44 -15.14 -23.16
CA LEU A 182 11.69 -13.92 -23.53
C LEU A 182 12.45 -12.63 -23.18
N SER A 183 13.79 -12.67 -23.29
CA SER A 183 14.68 -11.57 -22.90
C SER A 183 14.43 -10.27 -23.67
N GLU A 184 14.07 -10.37 -24.96
CA GLU A 184 13.76 -9.21 -25.83
C GLU A 184 12.53 -8.41 -25.35
N TYR A 185 11.61 -9.07 -24.63
CA TYR A 185 10.37 -8.47 -24.14
C TYR A 185 10.50 -7.90 -22.72
N ALA A 186 11.50 -8.33 -21.96
CA ALA A 186 11.67 -7.93 -20.55
C ALA A 186 11.73 -6.40 -20.34
N PRO A 187 12.39 -5.59 -21.19
CA PRO A 187 12.41 -4.13 -21.03
C PRO A 187 11.02 -3.47 -21.04
N ASN A 188 10.03 -4.09 -21.69
CA ASN A 188 8.65 -3.57 -21.75
C ASN A 188 7.94 -3.61 -20.38
N LEU A 189 8.50 -4.30 -19.38
CA LEU A 189 7.98 -4.25 -18.01
C LEU A 189 8.39 -3.01 -17.22
N ARG A 190 9.28 -2.16 -17.74
CA ARG A 190 9.66 -0.92 -17.05
C ARG A 190 8.47 0.05 -17.05
N GLY A 191 8.09 0.51 -15.87
CA GLY A 191 6.97 1.43 -15.72
C GLY A 191 5.58 0.79 -15.85
N SER A 192 5.48 -0.53 -15.97
CA SER A 192 4.19 -1.23 -16.14
C SER A 192 3.48 -1.55 -14.82
N GLY A 193 4.19 -1.46 -13.68
CA GLY A 193 3.69 -1.90 -12.39
C GLY A 193 3.63 -3.42 -12.20
N VAL A 194 4.18 -4.23 -13.12
CA VAL A 194 4.19 -5.68 -12.94
C VAL A 194 5.23 -6.10 -11.91
N CYS A 195 4.77 -6.65 -10.80
CA CYS A 195 5.58 -7.24 -9.75
C CYS A 195 4.94 -8.55 -9.23
N GLY A 196 5.66 -9.29 -8.40
CA GLY A 196 5.19 -10.55 -7.81
C GLY A 196 3.86 -10.43 -7.08
N ALA A 197 3.67 -9.35 -6.32
CA ALA A 197 2.43 -9.05 -5.62
C ALA A 197 1.23 -9.00 -6.57
N LEU A 198 1.37 -8.32 -7.71
CA LEU A 198 0.32 -8.23 -8.73
C LEU A 198 0.04 -9.60 -9.35
N ILE A 199 1.08 -10.36 -9.70
CA ILE A 199 0.95 -11.68 -10.33
C ILE A 199 0.17 -12.64 -9.43
N ILE A 200 0.49 -12.67 -8.14
CA ILE A 200 -0.08 -13.63 -7.19
C ILE A 200 -1.44 -13.20 -6.66
N LEU A 201 -1.60 -11.92 -6.28
CA LEU A 201 -2.76 -11.48 -5.50
C LEU A 201 -3.91 -10.92 -6.37
N GLU A 202 -3.63 -10.50 -7.61
CA GLU A 202 -4.69 -9.99 -8.50
C GLU A 202 -5.24 -11.11 -9.39
N LEU A 203 -6.49 -11.51 -9.14
CA LEU A 203 -7.13 -12.60 -9.90
C LEU A 203 -7.40 -12.23 -11.36
N ARG A 204 -7.55 -10.94 -11.67
CA ARG A 204 -7.70 -10.46 -13.05
C ARG A 204 -6.41 -10.52 -13.86
N PHE A 205 -5.25 -10.58 -13.20
CA PHE A 205 -3.95 -10.61 -13.88
C PHE A 205 -3.63 -12.03 -14.37
N ASN A 206 -3.59 -12.23 -15.69
CA ASN A 206 -3.36 -13.53 -16.32
C ASN A 206 -2.30 -13.44 -17.43
N ALA A 207 -1.97 -14.58 -18.06
CA ALA A 207 -0.99 -14.64 -19.14
C ALA A 207 -1.36 -13.76 -20.35
N SER A 208 -2.65 -13.56 -20.63
CA SER A 208 -3.10 -12.67 -21.71
C SER A 208 -2.78 -11.21 -21.39
N THR A 209 -3.09 -10.75 -20.18
CA THR A 209 -2.73 -9.41 -19.71
C THR A 209 -1.22 -9.20 -19.74
N LEU A 210 -0.43 -10.18 -19.29
CA LEU A 210 1.03 -10.08 -19.34
C LEU A 210 1.54 -9.98 -20.79
N ALA A 211 0.97 -10.75 -21.72
CA ALA A 211 1.33 -10.68 -23.14
C ALA A 211 1.02 -9.31 -23.77
N GLU A 212 -0.09 -8.68 -23.38
CA GLU A 212 -0.43 -7.31 -23.77
C GLU A 212 0.57 -6.29 -23.23
N ILE A 213 0.93 -6.36 -21.95
CA ILE A 213 1.93 -5.48 -21.32
C ILE A 213 3.30 -5.64 -22.01
N LEU A 214 3.68 -6.88 -22.34
CA LEU A 214 4.91 -7.17 -23.06
C LEU A 214 4.86 -6.75 -24.54
N SER A 215 3.73 -6.23 -25.03
CA SER A 215 3.53 -5.84 -26.42
C SER A 215 3.75 -6.98 -27.41
N ILE A 216 3.42 -8.23 -27.02
CA ILE A 216 3.49 -9.39 -27.91
C ILE A 216 2.23 -9.38 -28.80
N PRO A 217 2.33 -9.28 -30.14
CA PRO A 217 1.15 -9.23 -31.00
C PRO A 217 0.28 -10.51 -30.93
N MET A 218 -1.02 -10.39 -31.18
CA MET A 218 -1.93 -11.56 -31.25
C MET A 218 -1.53 -12.56 -32.35
N SER A 219 -0.87 -12.08 -33.41
CA SER A 219 -0.35 -12.91 -34.50
C SER A 219 0.82 -13.82 -34.10
N LYS A 220 1.57 -13.49 -33.03
CA LYS A 220 2.68 -14.31 -32.52
C LYS A 220 2.17 -15.44 -31.61
N THR A 221 1.35 -16.33 -32.16
CA THR A 221 0.62 -17.38 -31.42
C THR A 221 1.55 -18.34 -30.68
N LEU A 222 2.68 -18.74 -31.27
CA LEU A 222 3.66 -19.62 -30.62
C LEU A 222 4.28 -18.98 -29.37
N LEU A 223 4.65 -17.70 -29.44
CA LEU A 223 5.20 -16.98 -28.29
C LEU A 223 4.15 -16.79 -27.19
N ARG A 224 2.91 -16.46 -27.55
CA ARG A 224 1.82 -16.35 -26.58
C ARG A 224 1.53 -17.69 -25.90
N ARG A 225 1.56 -18.80 -26.65
CA ARG A 225 1.41 -20.14 -26.08
C ARG A 225 2.56 -20.49 -25.12
N HIS A 226 3.79 -20.17 -25.51
CA HIS A 226 4.98 -20.35 -24.66
C HIS A 226 4.87 -19.55 -23.36
N LEU A 227 4.56 -18.25 -23.44
CA LEU A 227 4.35 -17.40 -22.27
C LEU A 227 3.24 -17.93 -21.36
N THR A 228 2.11 -18.37 -21.93
CA THR A 228 1.01 -18.94 -21.15
C THR A 228 1.43 -20.20 -20.40
N MET A 229 2.14 -21.13 -21.05
CA MET A 229 2.66 -22.34 -20.41
C MET A 229 3.62 -21.96 -19.26
N ARG A 230 4.59 -21.09 -19.51
CA ARG A 230 5.56 -20.65 -18.51
C ARG A 230 4.93 -19.90 -17.34
N PHE A 231 3.91 -19.09 -17.60
CA PHE A 231 3.14 -18.40 -16.57
C PHE A 231 2.36 -19.37 -15.68
N GLN A 232 1.76 -20.40 -16.28
CA GLN A 232 1.06 -21.46 -15.54
C GLN A 232 2.03 -22.27 -14.66
N GLU A 233 3.20 -22.62 -15.20
CA GLU A 233 4.28 -23.25 -14.42
C GLU A 233 4.71 -22.37 -13.24
N LEU A 234 4.84 -21.06 -13.44
CA LEU A 234 5.25 -20.11 -12.41
C LEU A 234 4.24 -20.06 -11.25
N ILE A 235 2.94 -19.89 -11.54
CA ILE A 235 1.94 -19.64 -10.49
C ILE A 235 1.36 -20.91 -9.87
N GLY A 236 1.56 -22.06 -10.51
CA GLY A 236 1.04 -23.36 -10.09
C GLY A 236 -0.46 -23.57 -10.36
N ASN A 237 -0.87 -24.84 -10.32
CA ASN A 237 -2.21 -25.29 -10.72
C ASN A 237 -3.34 -24.69 -9.86
N ASP A 238 -3.11 -24.52 -8.55
CA ASP A 238 -4.13 -24.02 -7.63
C ASP A 238 -4.52 -22.57 -7.93
N LEU A 239 -3.53 -21.70 -8.10
CA LEU A 239 -3.78 -20.29 -8.42
C LEU A 239 -4.29 -20.14 -9.86
N GLN A 240 -3.78 -20.93 -10.81
CA GLN A 240 -4.33 -20.95 -12.17
C GLN A 240 -5.81 -21.31 -12.17
N SER A 241 -6.22 -22.33 -11.41
CA SER A 241 -7.63 -22.75 -11.30
C SER A 241 -8.50 -21.64 -10.73
N ARG A 242 -8.03 -20.93 -9.70
CA ARG A 242 -8.74 -19.79 -9.11
C ARG A 242 -8.89 -18.61 -10.07
N LYS A 243 -7.84 -18.26 -10.82
CA LYS A 243 -7.90 -17.22 -11.85
C LYS A 243 -8.90 -17.59 -12.95
N ASN A 244 -8.87 -18.85 -13.42
CA ASN A 244 -9.83 -19.35 -14.42
C ASN A 244 -11.28 -19.33 -13.92
N GLN A 245 -11.52 -19.66 -12.64
CA GLN A 245 -12.86 -19.57 -12.04
C GLN A 245 -13.35 -18.13 -11.96
N TYR A 246 -12.47 -17.19 -11.60
CA TYR A 246 -12.80 -15.77 -11.55
C TYR A 246 -13.10 -15.20 -12.93
N GLU A 247 -12.34 -15.61 -13.96
CA GLU A 247 -12.57 -15.23 -15.36
C GLU A 247 -13.93 -15.69 -15.90
N LYS A 248 -14.44 -16.82 -15.42
CA LYS A 248 -15.78 -17.34 -15.77
C LYS A 248 -16.92 -16.67 -15.01
N SER A 249 -16.64 -15.75 -14.08
CA SER A 249 -17.69 -15.08 -13.29
C SER A 249 -18.47 -14.08 -14.16
N PRO A 250 -19.79 -13.90 -13.92
CA PRO A 250 -20.66 -13.10 -14.78
C PRO A 250 -20.31 -11.60 -14.83
N ASN A 251 -19.56 -11.10 -13.84
CA ASN A 251 -19.11 -9.70 -13.77
C ASN A 251 -17.61 -9.55 -14.07
N TYR A 252 -16.98 -10.54 -14.69
CA TYR A 252 -15.56 -10.47 -15.01
C TYR A 252 -15.29 -9.36 -16.03
N GLN A 253 -14.34 -8.50 -15.68
CA GLN A 253 -13.79 -7.50 -16.58
C GLN A 253 -12.29 -7.74 -16.73
N SER A 254 -11.85 -7.95 -17.97
CA SER A 254 -10.42 -8.10 -18.26
C SER A 254 -9.64 -6.87 -17.83
N LEU A 255 -8.42 -7.10 -17.35
CA LEU A 255 -7.48 -6.04 -17.01
C LEU A 255 -6.63 -5.74 -18.26
N THR A 256 -6.66 -4.50 -18.71
CA THR A 256 -5.87 -4.05 -19.86
C THR A 256 -4.87 -2.96 -19.44
N PRO A 257 -3.72 -2.82 -20.12
CA PRO A 257 -2.67 -1.86 -19.72
C PRO A 257 -3.09 -0.39 -19.79
N HIS A 258 -4.16 -0.06 -20.51
CA HIS A 258 -4.59 1.32 -20.77
C HIS A 258 -5.90 1.69 -20.08
N THR A 259 -6.50 0.78 -19.29
CA THR A 259 -7.75 1.08 -18.59
C THR A 259 -7.54 2.19 -17.57
N LYS A 260 -8.34 3.25 -17.67
CA LYS A 260 -8.39 4.31 -16.66
C LYS A 260 -9.34 3.93 -15.52
N ILE A 261 -9.01 4.36 -14.32
CA ILE A 261 -9.85 4.22 -13.14
C ILE A 261 -11.17 4.97 -13.39
N LYS A 262 -12.31 4.30 -13.16
CA LYS A 262 -13.64 4.92 -13.20
C LYS A 262 -14.05 5.27 -11.77
N PHE A 263 -14.52 6.50 -11.57
CA PHE A 263 -14.92 7.00 -10.25
C PHE A 263 -16.37 7.49 -10.26
N SER A 264 -17.09 7.22 -9.17
CA SER A 264 -18.42 7.78 -8.91
C SER A 264 -18.36 8.65 -7.66
N ARG A 265 -18.45 9.97 -7.85
CA ARG A 265 -18.62 10.95 -6.76
C ARG A 265 -20.11 10.97 -6.42
N GLY A 266 -20.55 10.03 -5.58
CA GLY A 266 -21.98 9.81 -5.35
C GLY A 266 -22.65 10.94 -4.56
N LEU A 267 -23.50 11.75 -5.20
CA LEU A 267 -24.59 12.48 -4.53
C LEU A 267 -25.95 11.75 -4.64
N PHE A 268 -26.03 10.64 -5.41
CA PHE A 268 -27.28 9.87 -5.63
C PHE A 268 -27.07 8.37 -5.89
N ALA A 269 -26.19 7.69 -5.14
CA ALA A 269 -25.94 6.26 -5.36
C ALA A 269 -26.87 5.36 -4.52
N HIS A 270 -28.17 5.33 -4.85
CA HIS A 270 -29.01 4.21 -4.43
C HIS A 270 -28.83 3.03 -5.41
N ARG A 271 -28.19 1.96 -4.90
CA ARG A 271 -28.19 0.57 -5.39
C ARG A 271 -27.33 0.17 -6.62
N ARG A 272 -26.50 -0.85 -6.33
CA ARG A 272 -26.05 -1.98 -7.18
C ARG A 272 -24.85 -1.78 -8.12
N THR A 273 -23.68 -1.60 -7.53
CA THR A 273 -22.41 -2.31 -7.80
C THR A 273 -21.42 -1.75 -6.76
N ARG A 274 -20.44 -2.52 -6.27
CA ARG A 274 -19.46 -2.02 -5.29
C ARG A 274 -18.61 -0.90 -5.93
N SER A 275 -19.10 0.33 -5.94
CA SER A 275 -18.32 1.53 -6.21
C SER A 275 -17.39 1.73 -5.02
N ILE A 276 -16.09 1.78 -5.27
CA ILE A 276 -15.09 2.18 -4.27
C ILE A 276 -15.35 3.65 -3.95
N GLU A 277 -15.67 3.96 -2.70
CA GLU A 277 -15.90 5.33 -2.25
C GLU A 277 -14.57 6.10 -2.26
N ALA A 278 -14.61 7.43 -2.43
CA ALA A 278 -13.38 8.24 -2.61
C ALA A 278 -12.44 8.16 -1.40
N ASP A 279 -13.04 7.97 -0.22
CA ASP A 279 -12.38 7.90 1.08
C ASP A 279 -11.94 6.46 1.44
N ASP A 280 -12.26 5.47 0.60
CA ASP A 280 -11.83 4.10 0.84
C ASP A 280 -10.31 3.97 0.67
N LEU A 281 -9.70 3.21 1.58
CA LEU A 281 -8.30 2.83 1.47
C LEU A 281 -8.04 2.05 0.17
N VAL A 282 -6.96 2.41 -0.51
CA VAL A 282 -6.46 1.72 -1.73
C VAL A 282 -6.32 0.22 -1.48
N CYS A 283 -5.79 -0.14 -0.31
CA CYS A 283 -5.77 -1.50 0.20
C CYS A 283 -6.66 -1.57 1.45
N PRO A 284 -7.87 -2.15 1.37
CA PRO A 284 -8.73 -2.37 2.53
C PRO A 284 -8.06 -3.26 3.59
N MET A 285 -8.25 -2.98 4.88
CA MET A 285 -7.61 -3.74 5.97
C MET A 285 -8.10 -5.20 6.07
N ASN A 286 -9.32 -5.48 5.60
CA ASN A 286 -9.90 -6.82 5.55
C ASN A 286 -9.36 -7.70 4.41
N GLU A 287 -8.68 -7.11 3.42
CA GLU A 287 -8.01 -7.85 2.35
C GLU A 287 -6.62 -8.38 2.77
N ASN A 288 -6.22 -8.19 4.03
CA ASN A 288 -4.97 -8.73 4.54
C ASN A 288 -4.96 -10.28 4.59
N GLY A 289 -6.08 -10.97 4.36
CA GLY A 289 -6.16 -12.43 4.33
C GLY A 289 -5.20 -13.07 3.30
N ILE A 290 -4.40 -14.04 3.76
CA ILE A 290 -3.49 -14.81 2.90
C ILE A 290 -4.32 -15.76 2.01
N PRO A 291 -4.15 -15.74 0.68
CA PRO A 291 -4.78 -16.73 -0.19
C PRO A 291 -4.46 -18.18 0.24
N ASN A 292 -5.46 -19.07 0.20
CA ASN A 292 -5.25 -20.51 0.43
C ASN A 292 -4.14 -21.04 -0.49
N GLY A 293 -3.12 -21.68 0.08
CA GLY A 293 -1.94 -22.22 -0.62
C GLY A 293 -0.60 -21.58 -0.22
N ILE A 294 -0.59 -20.43 0.46
CA ILE A 294 0.64 -19.74 0.91
C ILE A 294 1.10 -20.25 2.29
N SER A 295 2.42 -20.30 2.48
CA SER A 295 3.11 -20.97 3.59
C SER A 295 2.57 -20.62 5.00
N PRO A 296 2.56 -21.56 5.97
CA PRO A 296 2.16 -21.34 7.36
C PRO A 296 2.96 -20.26 8.09
N SER A 297 4.15 -19.90 7.64
CA SER A 297 5.00 -18.88 8.28
C SER A 297 4.36 -17.48 8.25
N LEU A 298 3.71 -17.09 7.15
CA LEU A 298 2.96 -15.83 7.06
C LEU A 298 1.67 -15.86 7.89
N LYS A 299 1.04 -17.04 8.07
CA LYS A 299 -0.13 -17.20 8.95
C LYS A 299 0.20 -16.92 10.43
N ARG A 300 1.46 -17.10 10.83
CA ARG A 300 1.93 -16.91 12.21
C ARG A 300 2.07 -15.43 12.60
N PHE A 301 2.36 -14.56 11.64
CA PHE A 301 2.41 -13.11 11.87
C PHE A 301 1.02 -12.51 12.12
N GLN A 302 -0.02 -12.94 11.39
CA GLN A 302 -1.40 -12.51 11.63
C GLN A 302 -1.94 -12.89 13.01
N ARG A 303 -1.66 -14.10 13.49
CA ARG A 303 -2.08 -14.53 14.83
C ARG A 303 -1.49 -13.66 15.94
N LYS A 304 -0.29 -13.10 15.73
CA LYS A 304 0.39 -12.25 16.71
C LYS A 304 -0.27 -10.86 16.79
N GLU A 305 -0.69 -10.29 15.66
CA GLU A 305 -1.44 -9.03 15.64
C GLU A 305 -2.88 -9.18 16.14
N SER A 306 -3.58 -10.26 15.78
CA SER A 306 -4.95 -10.49 16.25
C SER A 306 -5.01 -10.78 17.75
N SER A 307 -4.06 -11.55 18.30
CA SER A 307 -4.01 -11.82 19.76
C SER A 307 -3.67 -10.58 20.60
N LEU A 308 -3.05 -9.57 19.99
CA LEU A 308 -2.74 -8.29 20.64
C LEU A 308 -3.88 -7.27 20.52
N ALA A 309 -4.83 -7.49 19.60
CA ALA A 309 -6.04 -6.68 19.46
C ALA A 309 -7.15 -7.16 20.42
N ASP A 310 -7.30 -8.49 20.57
CA ASP A 310 -8.33 -9.08 21.46
C ASP A 310 -8.04 -8.94 22.96
N THR A 311 -6.79 -8.63 23.34
CA THR A 311 -6.41 -8.49 24.77
C THR A 311 -6.70 -7.11 25.38
N ASN A 312 -7.20 -6.14 24.60
CA ASN A 312 -7.45 -4.77 25.08
C ASN A 312 -8.94 -4.41 25.25
N GLU A 313 -9.89 -5.28 24.88
CA GLU A 313 -11.32 -5.01 25.09
C GLU A 313 -11.86 -5.59 26.41
N ASP A 314 -11.24 -6.63 26.96
CA ASP A 314 -11.74 -7.31 28.17
C ASP A 314 -11.22 -6.74 29.51
N GLU A 315 -10.21 -5.85 29.51
CA GLU A 315 -9.63 -5.30 30.75
C GLU A 315 -10.18 -3.93 31.18
N LEU A 316 -11.20 -3.40 30.47
CA LEU A 316 -11.83 -2.09 30.76
C LEU A 316 -13.24 -2.17 31.36
N VAL A 317 -13.75 -3.36 31.70
CA VAL A 317 -15.12 -3.54 32.23
C VAL A 317 -15.13 -4.20 33.62
N LEU A 318 -14.21 -3.88 34.53
CA LEU A 318 -14.35 -4.27 35.95
C LEU A 318 -13.62 -3.29 36.89
N ALA A 319 -14.04 -2.03 36.94
CA ALA A 319 -13.59 -1.12 38.01
C ALA A 319 -14.55 0.06 38.27
N HIS A 320 -15.84 -0.21 38.48
CA HIS A 320 -16.73 0.75 39.16
C HIS A 320 -17.85 0.01 39.88
N ASP A 321 -17.63 -0.32 41.15
CA ASP A 321 -18.65 -0.13 42.19
C ASP A 321 -18.07 -0.37 43.59
N SER A 322 -17.98 0.70 44.38
CA SER A 322 -17.91 0.66 45.84
C SER A 322 -18.33 2.02 46.36
N PRO A 323 -19.52 2.17 46.98
CA PRO A 323 -19.94 3.43 47.57
C PRO A 323 -19.31 3.61 48.95
N THR A 324 -18.74 4.80 49.14
CA THR A 324 -18.34 5.35 50.43
C THR A 324 -19.58 5.59 51.29
N THR A 325 -19.67 4.95 52.46
CA THR A 325 -20.62 5.34 53.51
C THR A 325 -19.86 5.90 54.70
N VAL A 326 -20.23 7.15 55.01
CA VAL A 326 -19.89 7.93 56.19
C VAL A 326 -20.52 7.30 57.43
N VAL A 327 -19.72 7.04 58.48
CA VAL A 327 -19.95 7.44 59.89
C VAL A 327 -18.59 7.56 60.57
#